data_AF-A0A2H3L0C1-F1
#
_entry.id   AF-A0A2H3L0C1-F1
#
_cell.length_a   1.000
_cell.length_b   1.000
_cell.length_c   1.000
_cell.angle_alpha   90.00
_cell.angle_beta   90.00
_cell.angle_gamma   90.00
#
_symmetry.space_group_name_H-M   'P 1'
#
loop_
_entity.id
_entity.type
_entity.pdbx_description
1 polymer ?
#
loop_
_entity_poly.entity_id
_entity_poly.type
_entity_poly.pdbx_seq_one_letter_code
_entity_poly.pdbx_strand_id
1 'polypeptide(L)'
;MIKKLLFALTIGLIVGSTRLTQGWQTNDLWLAYGSAQLWWAGQPPYDYPTNGWPSNPMTTILVLLPFACWLPLDIVGAGMVALSTSVLVYGIVQSGNLAKLWVLASWPFWYNVIYAQWGILFLAILMVPKLTWLAPIKPQLGMGIFLANVRWRQIVYTSLFLALTWLADPGWPTRWLAQVDSYDGFLPLLYAPLALGGLLAILLHYRGLNRKRLWFLIFCLTPQRPWHDQVLLWHGPNQLWMLALMSTMSWTAILYPTIDHTPVLIGLFVVAGVGLIIK
;
A
#
# COMPACT_ATOMS: atom_id res chain seq x y z
N MET A 1 23.50 -10.92 6.93
CA MET A 1 22.83 -10.02 5.96
C MET A 1 22.39 -10.76 4.70
N ILE A 2 23.31 -11.41 3.96
CA ILE A 2 23.03 -12.10 2.68
C ILE A 2 21.92 -13.15 2.78
N LYS A 3 21.95 -14.03 3.79
CA LYS A 3 20.91 -15.07 3.99
C LYS A 3 19.48 -14.50 4.08
N LYS A 4 19.30 -13.38 4.79
CA LYS A 4 18.00 -12.71 4.92
C LYS A 4 17.51 -12.13 3.60
N LEU A 5 18.43 -11.56 2.82
CA LEU A 5 18.14 -11.02 1.49
C LEU A 5 17.74 -12.15 0.53
N LEU A 6 18.50 -13.25 0.48
CA LEU A 6 18.18 -14.39 -0.38
C LEU A 6 16.81 -14.99 -0.04
N PHE A 7 16.51 -15.21 1.25
CA PHE A 7 15.20 -15.70 1.68
C PHE A 7 14.05 -14.79 1.20
N ALA A 8 14.22 -13.48 1.34
CA ALA A 8 13.21 -12.52 0.90
C ALA A 8 13.06 -12.45 -0.63
N LEU A 9 14.18 -12.55 -1.37
CA LEU A 9 14.17 -12.64 -2.84
C LEU A 9 13.46 -13.91 -3.29
N THR A 10 13.74 -15.06 -2.67
CA THR A 10 13.08 -16.33 -2.99
C THR A 10 11.56 -16.23 -2.81
N ILE A 11 11.08 -15.68 -1.69
CA ILE A 11 9.63 -15.52 -1.47
C ILE A 11 9.02 -14.58 -2.51
N GLY A 12 9.64 -13.42 -2.76
CA GLY A 12 9.12 -12.48 -3.76
C GLY A 12 9.08 -13.08 -5.16
N LEU A 13 10.11 -13.81 -5.57
CA LEU A 13 10.13 -14.53 -6.85
C LEU A 13 9.03 -15.59 -6.94
N ILE A 14 8.80 -16.37 -5.88
CA ILE A 14 7.71 -17.37 -5.86
C ILE A 14 6.36 -16.67 -6.06
N VAL A 15 6.10 -15.57 -5.33
CA VAL A 15 4.83 -14.84 -5.41
C VAL A 15 4.65 -14.17 -6.78
N GLY A 16 5.68 -13.50 -7.30
CA GLY A 16 5.65 -12.87 -8.61
C GLY A 16 5.49 -13.88 -9.75
N SER A 17 6.23 -14.99 -9.71
CA SER A 17 6.08 -16.08 -10.68
C SER A 17 4.70 -16.71 -10.63
N THR A 18 4.13 -16.92 -9.44
CA THR A 18 2.75 -17.38 -9.29
C THR A 18 1.77 -16.44 -9.98
N ARG A 19 1.93 -15.13 -9.76
CA ARG A 19 1.09 -14.13 -10.42
C ARG A 19 1.19 -14.22 -11.95
N LEU A 20 2.42 -14.33 -12.46
CA LEU A 20 2.69 -14.37 -13.90
C LEU A 20 2.11 -15.63 -14.54
N THR A 21 2.27 -16.80 -13.91
CA THR A 21 1.76 -18.07 -14.44
C THR A 21 0.24 -18.18 -14.41
N GLN A 22 -0.41 -17.50 -13.46
CA GLN A 22 -1.87 -17.46 -13.38
C GLN A 22 -2.51 -16.48 -14.38
N GLY A 23 -1.72 -15.63 -15.06
CA GLY A 23 -2.25 -14.69 -16.05
C GLY A 23 -3.23 -13.67 -15.48
N TRP A 24 -3.09 -13.32 -14.19
CA TRP A 24 -4.03 -12.40 -13.55
C TRP A 24 -3.91 -10.98 -14.12
N GLN A 25 -5.07 -10.33 -14.30
CA GLN A 25 -5.14 -8.99 -14.85
C GLN A 25 -4.52 -7.94 -13.92
N THR A 26 -3.90 -6.95 -14.52
CA THR A 26 -3.19 -5.87 -13.85
C THR A 26 -4.14 -4.66 -13.71
N ASN A 27 -4.68 -4.38 -12.52
CA ASN A 27 -5.83 -3.48 -12.35
C ASN A 27 -5.48 -2.02 -11.99
N ASP A 28 -4.54 -1.76 -11.08
CA ASP A 28 -4.22 -0.36 -10.73
C ASP A 28 -2.96 0.16 -11.44
N LEU A 29 -2.13 -0.76 -11.93
CA LEU A 29 -0.91 -0.44 -12.65
C LEU A 29 -1.14 -0.06 -14.11
N TRP A 30 -2.24 -0.49 -14.76
CA TRP A 30 -2.43 -0.26 -16.20
C TRP A 30 -2.56 1.22 -16.55
N LEU A 31 -3.23 2.02 -15.71
CA LEU A 31 -3.35 3.47 -15.89
C LEU A 31 -1.99 4.16 -15.87
N ALA A 32 -1.19 3.92 -14.83
CA ALA A 32 0.14 4.50 -14.72
C ALA A 32 1.10 3.96 -15.79
N TYR A 33 0.98 2.69 -16.16
CA TYR A 33 1.76 2.08 -17.24
C TYR A 33 1.46 2.74 -18.58
N GLY A 34 0.18 2.86 -18.95
CA GLY A 34 -0.24 3.49 -20.19
C GLY A 34 0.13 4.97 -20.25
N SER A 35 -0.07 5.68 -19.15
CA SER A 35 0.36 7.08 -19.02
C SER A 35 1.89 7.23 -19.17
N ALA A 36 2.66 6.28 -18.62
CA ALA A 36 4.11 6.25 -18.79
C ALA A 36 4.53 5.95 -20.24
N GLN A 37 3.80 5.08 -20.94
CA GLN A 37 4.03 4.82 -22.37
C GLN A 37 3.73 6.05 -23.24
N LEU A 38 2.64 6.77 -22.97
CA LEU A 38 2.35 8.04 -23.66
C LEU A 38 3.46 9.06 -23.43
N TRP A 39 3.88 9.22 -22.17
CA TRP A 39 4.96 10.13 -21.82
C TRP A 39 6.27 9.78 -22.52
N TRP A 40 6.63 8.50 -22.56
CA TRP A 40 7.81 8.02 -23.30
C TRP A 40 7.73 8.33 -24.80
N ALA A 41 6.54 8.28 -25.38
CA ALA A 41 6.28 8.63 -26.78
C ALA A 41 6.22 10.16 -27.03
N GLY A 42 6.49 11.00 -26.02
CA GLY A 42 6.43 12.47 -26.13
C GLY A 42 5.00 13.03 -26.11
N GLN A 43 4.02 12.23 -25.71
CA GLN A 43 2.61 12.64 -25.57
C GLN A 43 2.29 13.03 -24.12
N PRO A 44 1.26 13.87 -23.89
CA PRO A 44 0.84 14.19 -22.52
C PRO A 44 0.44 12.91 -21.75
N PRO A 45 0.92 12.72 -20.50
CA PRO A 45 0.68 11.47 -19.78
C PRO A 45 -0.79 11.29 -19.39
N TYR A 46 -1.50 12.40 -19.21
CA TYR A 46 -2.89 12.44 -18.75
C TYR A 46 -3.92 12.25 -19.86
N ASP A 47 -3.49 12.08 -21.11
CA ASP A 47 -4.37 11.79 -22.25
C ASP A 47 -4.71 10.29 -22.34
N TYR A 48 -4.12 9.45 -21.48
CA TYR A 48 -4.38 8.02 -21.47
C TYR A 48 -5.83 7.73 -21.06
N PRO A 49 -6.59 6.91 -21.83
CA PRO A 49 -8.00 6.66 -21.53
C PRO A 49 -8.21 6.02 -20.16
N THR A 50 -8.92 6.70 -19.27
CA THR A 50 -9.09 6.23 -17.88
C THR A 50 -10.35 5.43 -17.63
N ASN A 51 -11.28 5.37 -18.59
CA ASN A 51 -12.59 4.70 -18.44
C ASN A 51 -13.35 5.12 -17.17
N GLY A 52 -13.26 6.41 -16.79
CA GLY A 52 -13.92 6.97 -15.60
C GLY A 52 -13.12 6.82 -14.30
N TRP A 53 -12.00 6.10 -14.30
CA TRP A 53 -11.11 6.02 -13.14
C TRP A 53 -10.23 7.27 -13.03
N PRO A 54 -9.84 7.69 -11.82
CA PRO A 54 -8.90 8.80 -11.66
C PRO A 54 -7.51 8.39 -12.17
N SER A 55 -6.87 9.23 -12.99
CA SER A 55 -5.50 8.97 -13.44
C SER A 55 -4.50 8.97 -12.28
N ASN A 56 -3.39 8.26 -12.44
CA ASN A 56 -2.33 8.26 -11.45
C ASN A 56 -1.53 9.58 -11.50
N PRO A 57 -1.01 10.05 -10.36
CA PRO A 57 -0.14 11.23 -10.33
C PRO A 57 1.20 10.96 -11.03
N MET A 58 1.90 12.03 -11.44
CA MET A 58 3.20 11.93 -12.11
C MET A 58 4.25 11.17 -11.27
N THR A 59 4.12 11.19 -9.94
CA THR A 59 4.93 10.38 -9.02
C THR A 59 4.82 8.88 -9.32
N THR A 60 3.63 8.36 -9.62
CA THR A 60 3.41 6.97 -10.01
C THR A 60 3.97 6.70 -11.41
N ILE A 61 3.68 7.60 -12.35
CA ILE A 61 4.06 7.49 -13.76
C ILE A 61 5.58 7.38 -13.89
N LEU A 62 6.34 8.27 -13.24
CA LEU A 62 7.81 8.26 -13.30
C LEU A 62 8.43 7.00 -12.67
N VAL A 63 7.80 6.41 -11.66
CA VAL A 63 8.30 5.19 -11.03
C VAL A 63 8.12 3.98 -11.96
N LEU A 64 7.04 3.96 -12.75
CA LEU A 64 6.82 2.90 -13.73
C LEU A 64 7.54 3.12 -15.06
N LEU A 65 7.86 4.36 -15.41
CA LEU A 65 8.50 4.73 -16.67
C LEU A 65 9.65 3.79 -17.09
N PRO A 66 10.69 3.52 -16.26
CA PRO A 66 11.79 2.66 -16.69
C PRO A 66 11.38 1.21 -16.97
N PHE A 67 10.21 0.75 -16.53
CA PHE A 67 9.70 -0.59 -16.80
C PHE A 67 8.70 -0.60 -17.97
N ALA A 68 7.83 0.41 -18.03
CA ALA A 68 6.80 0.53 -19.04
C ALA A 68 7.36 0.74 -20.46
N CYS A 69 8.58 1.27 -20.57
CA CYS A 69 9.25 1.47 -21.85
C CYS A 69 9.79 0.18 -22.49
N TRP A 70 10.03 -0.87 -21.69
CA TRP A 70 10.81 -2.03 -22.13
C TRP A 70 10.12 -3.36 -21.88
N LEU A 71 9.13 -3.42 -20.99
CA LEU A 71 8.51 -4.65 -20.54
C LEU A 71 7.00 -4.61 -20.74
N PRO A 72 6.36 -5.72 -21.16
CA PRO A 72 4.91 -5.85 -21.16
C PRO A 72 4.30 -5.65 -19.78
N LEU A 73 3.06 -5.12 -19.73
CA LEU A 73 2.34 -4.81 -18.50
C LEU A 73 2.31 -5.97 -17.48
N ASP A 74 2.10 -7.21 -17.94
CA ASP A 74 2.03 -8.37 -17.03
C ASP A 74 3.39 -8.70 -16.37
N ILE A 75 4.50 -8.48 -17.10
CA ILE A 75 5.85 -8.62 -16.56
C ILE A 75 6.12 -7.50 -15.55
N VAL A 76 5.70 -6.26 -15.85
CA VAL A 76 5.80 -5.13 -14.91
C VAL A 76 5.01 -5.41 -13.63
N GLY A 77 3.77 -5.90 -13.76
CA GLY A 77 2.92 -6.25 -12.62
C GLY A 77 3.51 -7.37 -11.76
N ALA A 78 3.96 -8.47 -12.37
CA ALA A 78 4.62 -9.57 -11.66
C ALA A 78 5.93 -9.12 -10.99
N GLY A 79 6.74 -8.32 -11.68
CA GLY A 79 8.00 -7.78 -11.17
C GLY A 79 7.79 -6.84 -9.98
N MET A 80 6.79 -5.95 -10.06
CA MET A 80 6.45 -5.05 -8.96
C MET A 80 5.98 -5.83 -7.73
N VAL A 81 5.11 -6.83 -7.90
CA VAL A 81 4.65 -7.69 -6.80
C VAL A 81 5.82 -8.47 -6.19
N ALA A 82 6.70 -9.03 -7.03
CA ALA A 82 7.88 -9.76 -6.57
C ALA A 82 8.80 -8.86 -5.73
N LEU A 83 9.17 -7.69 -6.26
CA LEU A 83 10.07 -6.75 -5.60
C LEU A 83 9.46 -6.22 -4.31
N SER A 84 8.19 -5.82 -4.34
CA SER A 84 7.48 -5.31 -3.16
C SER A 84 7.40 -6.36 -2.06
N THR A 85 7.10 -7.62 -2.42
CA THR A 85 7.06 -8.75 -1.50
C THR A 85 8.45 -9.03 -0.92
N SER A 86 9.51 -9.03 -1.75
CA SER A 86 10.88 -9.21 -1.27
C SER A 86 11.29 -8.12 -0.29
N VAL A 87 11.02 -6.85 -0.59
CA VAL A 87 11.34 -5.75 0.33
C VAL A 87 10.54 -5.89 1.64
N LEU A 88 9.26 -6.24 1.56
CA LEU A 88 8.41 -6.47 2.73
C LEU A 88 8.98 -7.58 3.62
N VAL A 89 9.23 -8.76 3.05
CA VAL A 89 9.77 -9.92 3.78
C VAL A 89 11.15 -9.60 4.36
N TYR A 90 12.01 -8.93 3.59
CA TYR A 90 13.31 -8.48 4.09
C TYR A 90 13.14 -7.56 5.30
N GLY A 91 12.25 -6.57 5.23
CA GLY A 91 11.94 -5.67 6.34
C GLY A 91 11.44 -6.40 7.59
N ILE A 92 10.53 -7.37 7.41
CA ILE A 92 10.01 -8.22 8.49
C ILE A 92 11.14 -9.03 9.15
N VAL A 93 11.93 -9.76 8.36
CA VAL A 93 13.04 -10.59 8.87
C VAL A 93 14.16 -9.74 9.50
N GLN A 94 14.35 -8.52 9.00
CA GLN A 94 15.31 -7.58 9.58
C GLN A 94 14.83 -7.00 10.91
N SER A 95 13.51 -6.81 11.09
CA SER A 95 12.91 -6.36 12.34
C SER A 95 12.98 -7.40 13.48
N GLY A 96 13.19 -8.68 13.16
CA GLY A 96 13.17 -9.79 14.11
C GLY A 96 11.77 -10.30 14.48
N ASN A 97 10.71 -9.59 14.11
CA ASN A 97 9.33 -10.02 14.37
C ASN A 97 8.79 -10.89 13.22
N LEU A 98 9.15 -12.17 13.22
CA LEU A 98 8.72 -13.13 12.19
C LEU A 98 7.20 -13.38 12.20
N ALA A 99 6.49 -13.08 13.28
CA ALA A 99 5.03 -13.23 13.32
C ALA A 99 4.34 -12.38 12.24
N LYS A 100 4.94 -11.25 11.82
CA LYS A 100 4.42 -10.41 10.74
C LYS A 100 4.37 -11.11 9.37
N LEU A 101 5.05 -12.25 9.19
CA LEU A 101 4.93 -13.05 7.96
C LEU A 101 3.52 -13.59 7.74
N TRP A 102 2.66 -13.63 8.76
CA TRP A 102 1.23 -13.96 8.59
C TRP A 102 0.52 -13.04 7.60
N VAL A 103 1.03 -11.84 7.32
CA VAL A 103 0.49 -10.99 6.24
C VAL A 103 0.48 -11.71 4.90
N LEU A 104 1.45 -12.58 4.61
CA LEU A 104 1.51 -13.35 3.36
C LEU A 104 0.34 -14.33 3.21
N ALA A 105 -0.29 -14.70 4.32
CA ALA A 105 -1.45 -15.58 4.36
C ALA A 105 -2.78 -14.81 4.45
N SER A 106 -2.77 -13.47 4.33
CA SER A 106 -3.99 -12.65 4.41
C SER A 106 -4.63 -12.42 3.04
N TRP A 107 -5.95 -12.25 3.01
CA TRP A 107 -6.66 -11.89 1.78
C TRP A 107 -6.21 -10.53 1.20
N PRO A 108 -6.06 -9.44 1.99
CA PRO A 108 -5.50 -8.18 1.50
C PRO A 108 -4.16 -8.34 0.76
N PHE A 109 -3.27 -9.20 1.24
CA PHE A 109 -2.01 -9.48 0.55
C PHE A 109 -2.26 -10.15 -0.81
N TRP A 110 -3.05 -11.23 -0.85
CA TRP A 110 -3.35 -11.92 -2.10
C TRP A 110 -4.14 -11.08 -3.10
N TYR A 111 -5.05 -10.23 -2.63
CA TYR A 111 -5.72 -9.24 -3.46
C TYR A 111 -4.69 -8.32 -4.14
N ASN A 112 -3.67 -7.87 -3.41
CA ASN A 112 -2.60 -7.08 -4.01
C ASN A 112 -1.76 -7.88 -5.02
N VAL A 113 -1.51 -9.17 -4.77
CA VAL A 113 -0.81 -10.05 -5.72
C VAL A 113 -1.62 -10.18 -7.01
N ILE A 114 -2.89 -10.58 -6.89
CA ILE A 114 -3.81 -10.82 -8.02
C ILE A 114 -3.90 -9.57 -8.90
N TYR A 115 -4.22 -8.43 -8.31
CA TYR A 115 -4.51 -7.20 -9.05
C TYR A 115 -3.30 -6.28 -9.25
N ALA A 116 -2.10 -6.72 -8.84
CA ALA A 116 -0.85 -5.94 -8.84
C ALA A 116 -1.04 -4.53 -8.22
N GLN A 117 -1.50 -4.50 -6.98
CA GLN A 117 -1.80 -3.27 -6.25
C GLN A 117 -0.59 -2.79 -5.42
N TRP A 118 -0.60 -1.51 -5.04
CA TRP A 118 0.51 -0.86 -4.33
C TRP A 118 0.60 -1.14 -2.83
N GLY A 119 -0.41 -1.76 -2.22
CA GLY A 119 -0.49 -1.97 -0.77
C GLY A 119 0.71 -2.75 -0.21
N ILE A 120 1.22 -3.76 -0.93
CA ILE A 120 2.42 -4.51 -0.50
C ILE A 120 3.64 -3.58 -0.43
N LEU A 121 3.82 -2.72 -1.42
CA LEU A 121 4.91 -1.74 -1.44
C LEU A 121 4.78 -0.76 -0.26
N PHE A 122 3.58 -0.27 0.01
CA PHE A 122 3.35 0.66 1.13
C PHE A 122 3.60 0.00 2.49
N LEU A 123 3.23 -1.28 2.67
CA LEU A 123 3.59 -2.01 3.88
C LEU A 123 5.11 -2.23 3.96
N ALA A 124 5.76 -2.48 2.82
CA ALA A 124 7.21 -2.58 2.73
C ALA A 124 7.90 -1.25 3.13
N ILE A 125 7.37 -0.10 2.71
CA ILE A 125 7.86 1.24 3.11
C ILE A 125 7.75 1.42 4.63
N LEU A 126 6.64 0.97 5.25
CA LEU A 126 6.47 0.99 6.71
C LEU A 126 7.48 0.09 7.45
N MET A 127 7.89 -1.03 6.84
CA MET A 127 8.94 -1.90 7.40
C MET A 127 10.35 -1.39 7.12
N VAL A 128 10.55 -0.64 6.03
CA VAL A 128 11.84 -0.14 5.55
C VAL A 128 11.77 1.37 5.30
N PRO A 129 11.87 2.23 6.35
CA PRO A 129 11.70 3.68 6.24
C PRO A 129 12.72 4.42 5.34
N LYS A 130 13.71 3.71 4.79
CA LYS A 130 14.59 4.26 3.75
C LYS A 130 13.87 4.45 2.42
N LEU A 131 12.73 3.77 2.23
CA LEU A 131 11.91 3.82 1.02
C LEU A 131 10.79 4.86 1.08
N THR A 132 10.72 5.68 2.14
CA THR A 132 9.66 6.69 2.32
C THR A 132 9.63 7.74 1.19
N TRP A 133 10.69 7.88 0.41
CA TRP A 133 10.69 8.70 -0.80
C TRP A 133 9.68 8.22 -1.87
N LEU A 134 9.30 6.93 -1.86
CA LEU A 134 8.26 6.35 -2.71
C LEU A 134 6.83 6.63 -2.20
N ALA A 135 6.68 7.20 -0.99
CA ALA A 135 5.36 7.48 -0.43
C ALA A 135 4.44 8.30 -1.36
N PRO A 136 4.91 9.33 -2.08
CA PRO A 136 4.05 10.12 -2.97
C PRO A 136 3.44 9.39 -4.17
N ILE A 137 3.79 8.12 -4.44
CA ILE A 137 3.20 7.31 -5.53
C ILE A 137 1.68 7.13 -5.36
N LYS A 138 1.17 7.14 -4.12
CA LYS A 138 -0.26 7.29 -3.83
C LYS A 138 -0.40 8.31 -2.71
N PRO A 139 -0.58 9.61 -3.04
CA PRO A 139 -0.54 10.68 -2.06
C PRO A 139 -1.43 10.45 -0.84
N GLN A 140 -2.64 9.92 -1.04
CA GLN A 140 -3.62 9.66 0.01
C GLN A 140 -3.15 8.64 1.05
N LEU A 141 -2.51 7.53 0.65
CA LEU A 141 -1.96 6.54 1.59
C LEU A 141 -0.55 6.92 2.06
N GLY A 142 0.24 7.42 1.12
CA GLY A 142 1.63 7.80 1.29
C GLY A 142 1.82 8.89 2.32
N MET A 143 0.91 9.87 2.38
CA MET A 143 0.97 10.95 3.36
C MET A 143 0.94 10.40 4.79
N GLY A 144 0.06 9.46 5.10
CA GLY A 144 0.01 8.85 6.44
C GLY A 144 1.27 8.07 6.79
N ILE A 145 1.84 7.36 5.81
CA ILE A 145 3.08 6.61 5.96
C ILE A 145 4.29 7.55 6.13
N PHE A 146 4.33 8.66 5.39
CA PHE A 146 5.35 9.70 5.50
C PHE A 146 5.31 10.35 6.87
N LEU A 147 4.14 10.82 7.31
CA LEU A 147 3.92 11.46 8.60
C LEU A 147 4.31 10.56 9.78
N ALA A 148 4.05 9.25 9.67
CA ALA A 148 4.47 8.27 10.68
C ALA A 148 6.00 8.07 10.78
N ASN A 149 6.74 8.37 9.70
CA ASN A 149 8.16 8.06 9.55
C ASN A 149 9.05 9.29 9.33
N VAL A 150 8.53 10.51 9.55
CA VAL A 150 9.26 11.75 9.29
C VAL A 150 10.59 11.75 10.04
N ARG A 151 11.67 11.86 9.27
CA ARG A 151 12.98 12.32 9.72
C ARG A 151 13.56 13.19 8.62
N TRP A 152 14.58 13.98 8.95
CA TRP A 152 15.17 14.93 8.01
C TRP A 152 15.59 14.28 6.68
N ARG A 153 16.16 13.07 6.72
CA ARG A 153 16.57 12.34 5.50
C ARG A 153 15.37 11.99 4.61
N GLN A 154 14.27 11.55 5.22
CA GLN A 154 13.03 11.24 4.51
C GLN A 154 12.46 12.50 3.87
N ILE A 155 12.47 13.64 4.59
CA ILE A 155 12.04 14.93 4.02
C ILE A 155 12.88 15.23 2.77
N VAL A 156 14.21 15.20 2.87
CA VAL A 156 15.09 15.48 1.72
C VAL A 156 14.82 14.55 0.54
N TYR A 157 14.78 13.22 0.75
CA TYR A 157 14.58 12.29 -0.37
C TYR A 157 13.19 12.41 -0.99
N THR A 158 12.14 12.58 -0.19
CA THR A 158 10.78 12.80 -0.69
C THR A 158 10.68 14.13 -1.44
N SER A 159 11.27 15.20 -0.92
CA SER A 159 11.30 16.51 -1.58
C SER A 159 12.07 16.47 -2.90
N LEU A 160 13.21 15.78 -2.96
CA LEU A 160 13.95 15.59 -4.21
C LEU A 160 13.12 14.82 -5.23
N PHE A 161 12.44 13.74 -4.82
CA PHE A 161 11.58 12.99 -5.72
C PHE A 161 10.39 13.83 -6.24
N LEU A 162 9.75 14.61 -5.38
CA LEU A 162 8.68 15.53 -5.78
C LEU A 162 9.19 16.65 -6.70
N ALA A 163 10.40 17.16 -6.46
CA ALA A 163 11.01 18.14 -7.35
C ALA A 163 11.28 17.54 -8.73
N LEU A 164 11.75 16.29 -8.80
CA LEU A 164 11.93 15.59 -10.08
C LEU A 164 10.60 15.40 -10.82
N THR A 165 9.52 15.07 -10.12
CA THR A 165 8.20 14.90 -10.77
C THR A 165 7.64 16.23 -11.26
N TRP A 166 7.86 17.31 -10.50
CA TRP A 166 7.50 18.66 -10.91
C TRP A 166 8.33 19.15 -12.10
N LEU A 167 9.64 18.87 -12.13
CA LEU A 167 10.49 19.22 -13.26
C LEU A 167 10.13 18.44 -14.53
N ALA A 168 9.67 17.19 -14.40
CA ALA A 168 9.18 16.42 -15.53
C ALA A 168 7.89 17.03 -16.13
N ASP A 169 6.99 17.50 -15.29
CA ASP A 169 5.72 18.10 -15.72
C ASP A 169 5.16 19.10 -14.69
N PRO A 170 5.48 20.39 -14.79
CA PRO A 170 5.09 21.37 -13.76
C PRO A 170 3.58 21.50 -13.52
N GLY A 171 2.76 21.14 -14.53
CA GLY A 171 1.30 21.21 -14.48
C GLY A 171 0.63 19.93 -13.98
N TRP A 172 1.38 18.87 -13.66
CA TRP A 172 0.81 17.59 -13.23
C TRP A 172 -0.07 17.71 -11.97
N PRO A 173 0.27 18.51 -10.92
CA PRO A 173 -0.52 18.52 -9.70
C PRO A 173 -1.94 19.02 -9.93
N THR A 174 -2.10 20.08 -10.74
CA THR A 174 -3.41 20.67 -11.02
C THR A 174 -4.26 19.75 -11.90
N ARG A 175 -3.68 19.14 -12.94
CA ARG A 175 -4.39 18.17 -13.80
C ARG A 175 -4.78 16.90 -13.07
N TRP A 176 -3.93 16.41 -12.18
CA TRP A 176 -4.25 15.25 -11.35
C TRP A 176 -5.35 15.58 -10.33
N LEU A 177 -5.24 16.71 -9.64
CA LEU A 177 -6.25 17.14 -8.66
C LEU A 177 -7.62 17.35 -9.30
N ALA A 178 -7.70 17.81 -10.54
CA ALA A 178 -8.97 17.94 -11.26
C ALA A 178 -9.67 16.59 -11.56
N GLN A 179 -9.00 15.46 -11.34
CA GLN A 179 -9.52 14.12 -11.60
C GLN A 179 -9.86 13.34 -10.33
N VAL A 180 -9.59 13.88 -9.13
CA VAL A 180 -9.78 13.12 -7.87
C VAL A 180 -11.24 12.99 -7.47
N ASP A 181 -12.15 13.76 -8.07
CA ASP A 181 -13.58 13.72 -7.76
C ASP A 181 -14.22 12.36 -8.10
N SER A 182 -13.63 11.57 -9.01
CA SER A 182 -14.08 10.20 -9.32
C SER A 182 -13.51 9.13 -8.37
N TYR A 183 -12.77 9.52 -7.34
CA TYR A 183 -12.19 8.57 -6.39
C TYR A 183 -13.25 8.01 -5.42
N ASP A 184 -13.66 6.77 -5.68
CA ASP A 184 -14.60 6.02 -4.83
C ASP A 184 -13.89 5.29 -3.67
N GLY A 185 -13.45 6.07 -2.68
CA GLY A 185 -12.86 5.56 -1.45
C GLY A 185 -13.73 5.81 -0.22
N PHE A 186 -13.38 5.16 0.90
CA PHE A 186 -14.03 5.37 2.18
C PHE A 186 -13.03 5.88 3.22
N LEU A 187 -13.54 6.63 4.21
CA LEU A 187 -12.80 6.97 5.41
C LEU A 187 -13.16 5.95 6.50
N PRO A 188 -12.22 5.10 6.97
CA PRO A 188 -12.53 4.09 7.99
C PRO A 188 -13.20 4.67 9.22
N LEU A 189 -12.79 5.88 9.62
CA LEU A 189 -13.40 6.57 10.76
C LEU A 189 -14.90 6.83 10.59
N LEU A 190 -15.35 7.13 9.37
CA LEU A 190 -16.75 7.46 9.08
C LEU A 190 -17.59 6.22 8.79
N TYR A 191 -16.98 5.17 8.24
CA TYR A 191 -17.68 3.93 7.88
C TYR A 191 -17.87 2.95 9.04
N ALA A 192 -17.05 3.08 10.09
CA ALA A 192 -17.01 2.13 11.19
C ALA A 192 -17.09 2.86 12.55
N PRO A 193 -18.29 3.02 13.14
CA PRO A 193 -18.42 3.49 14.53
C PRO A 193 -17.62 2.65 15.54
N LEU A 194 -17.23 1.41 15.18
CA LEU A 194 -16.33 0.56 15.96
C LEU A 194 -14.83 0.73 15.61
N ALA A 195 -14.47 1.32 14.47
CA ALA A 195 -13.13 1.90 14.29
C ALA A 195 -12.94 3.11 15.23
N LEU A 196 -14.05 3.81 15.57
CA LEU A 196 -14.10 4.71 16.71
C LEU A 196 -13.77 3.98 18.02
N GLY A 197 -14.12 2.70 18.18
CA GLY A 197 -13.76 1.89 19.35
C GLY A 197 -12.27 1.58 19.45
N GLY A 198 -11.60 1.24 18.34
CA GLY A 198 -10.14 1.12 18.29
C GLY A 198 -9.42 2.45 18.50
N LEU A 199 -9.96 3.52 17.88
CA LEU A 199 -9.51 4.90 18.07
C LEU A 199 -9.69 5.35 19.53
N LEU A 200 -10.87 5.13 20.12
CA LEU A 200 -11.20 5.42 21.51
C LEU A 200 -10.33 4.59 22.43
N ALA A 201 -10.08 3.32 22.16
CA ALA A 201 -9.19 2.52 22.97
C ALA A 201 -7.73 3.06 22.91
N ILE A 202 -7.29 3.57 21.74
CA ILE A 202 -6.00 4.28 21.61
C ILE A 202 -6.02 5.63 22.35
N LEU A 203 -7.11 6.39 22.30
CA LEU A 203 -7.23 7.72 22.91
C LEU A 203 -7.50 7.66 24.43
N LEU A 204 -8.26 6.68 24.91
CA LEU A 204 -8.69 6.50 26.30
C LEU A 204 -7.61 5.80 27.14
N HIS A 205 -6.76 4.97 26.54
CA HIS A 205 -5.73 4.22 27.27
C HIS A 205 -4.39 4.99 27.43
N TYR A 206 -4.42 6.33 27.56
CA TYR A 206 -3.23 7.15 27.27
C TYR A 206 -2.40 7.77 28.39
N ARG A 207 -1.10 7.43 28.30
CA ARG A 207 0.11 8.17 28.73
C ARG A 207 1.20 8.19 27.63
N GLY A 208 0.95 8.78 26.45
CA GLY A 208 1.99 9.25 25.50
C GLY A 208 2.06 8.61 24.09
N LEU A 209 2.22 9.45 23.03
CA LEU A 209 1.91 9.10 21.62
C LEU A 209 3.04 8.42 20.84
N ASN A 210 2.97 7.10 20.66
CA ASN A 210 4.00 6.36 19.91
C ASN A 210 3.74 6.37 18.39
N ARG A 211 4.79 6.17 17.59
CA ARG A 211 4.74 6.26 16.11
C ARG A 211 3.75 5.29 15.47
N LYS A 212 3.62 4.06 15.98
CA LYS A 212 2.68 3.06 15.44
C LYS A 212 1.22 3.46 15.66
N ARG A 213 0.94 4.03 16.84
CA ARG A 213 -0.40 4.55 17.16
C ARG A 213 -0.70 5.79 16.31
N LEU A 214 0.24 6.74 16.19
CA LEU A 214 0.08 7.89 15.28
C LEU A 214 -0.20 7.46 13.85
N TRP A 215 0.58 6.50 13.32
CA TRP A 215 0.36 5.93 12.00
C TRP A 215 -1.08 5.41 11.84
N PHE A 216 -1.54 4.59 12.80
CA PHE A 216 -2.87 3.99 12.74
C PHE A 216 -3.98 5.06 12.78
N LEU A 217 -3.81 6.10 13.61
CA LEU A 217 -4.73 7.24 13.65
C LEU A 217 -4.82 7.93 12.28
N ILE A 218 -3.68 8.24 11.68
CA ILE A 218 -3.65 8.90 10.37
C ILE A 218 -4.24 7.97 9.31
N PHE A 219 -3.92 6.68 9.36
CA PHE A 219 -4.47 5.70 8.44
C PHE A 219 -6.01 5.65 8.49
N CYS A 220 -6.60 5.71 9.69
CA CYS A 220 -8.06 5.80 9.84
C CYS A 220 -8.69 7.09 9.28
N LEU A 221 -7.88 8.14 9.10
CA LEU A 221 -8.28 9.45 8.56
C LEU A 221 -7.97 9.63 7.07
N THR A 222 -7.21 8.71 6.46
CA THR A 222 -6.90 8.76 5.03
C THR A 222 -7.96 8.02 4.22
N PRO A 223 -8.39 8.53 3.04
CA PRO A 223 -9.27 7.80 2.14
C PRO A 223 -8.63 6.49 1.68
N GLN A 224 -9.36 5.38 1.78
CA GLN A 224 -8.89 4.03 1.43
C GLN A 224 -9.84 3.36 0.45
N ARG A 225 -9.31 2.42 -0.32
CA ARG A 225 -10.10 1.44 -1.07
C ARG A 225 -10.25 0.15 -0.26
N PRO A 226 -11.34 -0.60 -0.48
CA PRO A 226 -11.51 -1.91 0.13
C PRO A 226 -10.37 -2.87 -0.25
N TRP A 227 -10.05 -3.77 0.67
CA TRP A 227 -9.11 -4.87 0.51
C TRP A 227 -7.63 -4.50 0.38
N HIS A 228 -7.21 -3.88 -0.72
CA HIS A 228 -5.78 -3.77 -1.01
C HIS A 228 -5.05 -2.83 -0.05
N ASP A 229 -5.70 -1.75 0.39
CA ASP A 229 -5.11 -0.81 1.36
C ASP A 229 -5.06 -1.42 2.77
N GLN A 230 -5.94 -2.38 3.05
CA GLN A 230 -6.08 -3.00 4.38
C GLN A 230 -4.89 -3.85 4.77
N VAL A 231 -4.04 -4.24 3.81
CA VAL A 231 -2.79 -4.96 4.09
C VAL A 231 -1.90 -4.17 5.06
N LEU A 232 -2.04 -2.84 5.08
CA LEU A 232 -1.27 -1.96 5.97
C LEU A 232 -1.60 -2.19 7.45
N LEU A 233 -2.77 -2.73 7.79
CA LEU A 233 -3.17 -3.04 9.18
C LEU A 233 -2.22 -4.03 9.87
N TRP A 234 -1.53 -4.90 9.11
CA TRP A 234 -0.51 -5.83 9.65
C TRP A 234 0.75 -5.11 10.17
N HIS A 235 0.89 -3.79 9.93
CA HIS A 235 1.90 -2.98 10.60
C HIS A 235 1.65 -2.86 12.11
N GLY A 236 0.38 -2.85 12.55
CA GLY A 236 0.00 -2.52 13.91
C GLY A 236 0.40 -3.58 14.94
N PRO A 237 -0.31 -4.73 14.99
CA PRO A 237 -0.07 -5.78 15.98
C PRO A 237 1.33 -6.38 15.91
N ASN A 238 1.79 -6.93 17.04
CA ASN A 238 3.05 -7.67 17.11
C ASN A 238 2.87 -9.12 17.59
N GLN A 239 1.70 -9.45 18.13
CA GLN A 239 1.37 -10.77 18.67
C GLN A 239 0.96 -11.72 17.55
N LEU A 240 1.52 -12.93 17.59
CA LEU A 240 1.29 -13.98 16.59
C LEU A 240 -0.21 -14.29 16.41
N TRP A 241 -0.92 -14.52 17.51
CA TRP A 241 -2.33 -14.90 17.46
C TRP A 241 -3.22 -13.82 16.87
N MET A 242 -2.91 -12.53 17.09
CA MET A 242 -3.67 -11.42 16.49
C MET A 242 -3.44 -11.34 14.99
N LEU A 243 -2.19 -11.48 14.55
CA LEU A 243 -1.83 -11.48 13.13
C LEU A 243 -2.43 -12.70 12.42
N ALA A 244 -2.41 -13.88 13.06
CA ALA A 244 -3.06 -15.08 12.56
C ALA A 244 -4.59 -14.90 12.47
N LEU A 245 -5.22 -14.40 13.54
CA LEU A 245 -6.66 -14.12 13.59
C LEU A 245 -7.08 -13.13 12.48
N MET A 246 -6.37 -12.00 12.34
CA MET A 246 -6.62 -11.03 11.26
C MET A 246 -6.49 -11.68 9.89
N SER A 247 -5.47 -12.52 9.68
CA SER A 247 -5.25 -13.21 8.41
C SER A 247 -6.41 -14.15 8.11
N THR A 248 -6.79 -15.01 9.05
CA THR A 248 -7.93 -15.92 8.91
C THR A 248 -9.25 -15.18 8.69
N MET A 249 -9.55 -14.16 9.51
CA MET A 249 -10.77 -13.36 9.36
C MET A 249 -10.83 -12.64 8.03
N SER A 250 -9.69 -12.21 7.47
CA SER A 250 -9.69 -11.50 6.20
C SER A 250 -10.19 -12.34 5.02
N TRP A 251 -10.15 -13.68 5.10
CA TRP A 251 -10.67 -14.57 4.05
C TRP A 251 -12.19 -14.71 4.08
N THR A 252 -12.85 -14.46 5.22
CA THR A 252 -14.31 -14.58 5.30
C THR A 252 -15.02 -13.55 4.40
N ALA A 253 -14.34 -12.44 4.11
CA ALA A 253 -14.70 -11.47 3.06
C ALA A 253 -15.10 -12.09 1.72
N ILE A 254 -14.34 -13.11 1.29
CA ILE A 254 -14.47 -13.72 -0.04
C ILE A 254 -15.67 -14.65 -0.09
N LEU A 255 -16.02 -15.24 1.05
CA LEU A 255 -17.15 -16.18 1.17
C LEU A 255 -18.50 -15.46 0.99
N TYR A 256 -18.51 -14.14 1.08
CA TYR A 256 -19.72 -13.32 0.98
C TYR A 256 -19.55 -12.16 -0.01
N PRO A 257 -19.42 -12.46 -1.32
CA PRO A 257 -19.20 -11.44 -2.36
C PRO A 257 -20.39 -10.48 -2.52
N THR A 258 -21.56 -10.83 -1.97
CA THR A 258 -22.80 -10.05 -2.04
C THR A 258 -23.07 -9.21 -0.79
N ILE A 259 -22.28 -9.35 0.27
CA ILE A 259 -22.47 -8.62 1.53
C ILE A 259 -21.58 -7.38 1.52
N ASP A 260 -22.14 -6.25 1.96
CA ASP A 260 -21.38 -5.07 2.37
C ASP A 260 -20.16 -5.51 3.21
N HIS A 261 -18.96 -5.30 2.69
CA HIS A 261 -17.72 -5.78 3.29
C HIS A 261 -17.35 -5.05 4.59
N THR A 262 -18.12 -4.02 4.94
CA THR A 262 -17.98 -3.17 6.12
C THR A 262 -17.78 -3.94 7.43
N PRO A 263 -18.49 -5.05 7.76
CA PRO A 263 -18.26 -5.79 9.00
C PRO A 263 -16.88 -6.45 9.09
N VAL A 264 -16.36 -6.97 7.97
CA VAL A 264 -15.00 -7.57 7.94
C VAL A 264 -13.96 -6.48 8.10
N LEU A 265 -14.12 -5.36 7.41
CA LEU A 265 -13.26 -4.19 7.57
C LEU A 265 -13.26 -3.71 9.02
N ILE A 266 -14.44 -3.52 9.61
CA ILE A 266 -14.60 -3.17 11.04
C ILE A 266 -13.82 -4.14 11.93
N GLY A 267 -14.02 -5.45 11.75
CA GLY A 267 -13.33 -6.48 12.53
C GLY A 267 -11.80 -6.36 12.44
N LEU A 268 -11.26 -6.15 11.24
CA LEU A 268 -9.81 -5.97 11.04
C LEU A 268 -9.28 -4.72 11.75
N PHE A 269 -9.98 -3.58 11.64
CA PHE A 269 -9.58 -2.34 12.31
C PHE A 269 -9.64 -2.46 13.84
N VAL A 270 -10.67 -3.12 14.38
CA VAL A 270 -10.80 -3.37 15.82
C VAL A 270 -9.65 -4.24 16.32
N VAL A 271 -9.39 -5.39 15.68
CA VAL A 271 -8.30 -6.29 16.10
C VAL A 271 -6.94 -5.60 15.98
N ALA A 272 -6.71 -4.84 14.91
CA ALA A 272 -5.48 -4.06 14.74
C ALA A 272 -5.30 -3.00 15.83
N GLY A 273 -6.37 -2.26 16.16
CA GLY A 273 -6.38 -1.26 17.22
C GLY A 273 -6.12 -1.86 18.61
N VAL A 274 -6.77 -2.98 18.94
CA VAL A 274 -6.52 -3.73 20.18
C VAL A 274 -5.06 -4.20 20.28
N GLY A 275 -4.50 -4.71 19.19
CA GLY A 275 -3.09 -5.12 19.14
C GLY A 275 -2.06 -4.00 19.28
N LEU A 276 -2.47 -2.73 19.14
CA LEU A 276 -1.64 -1.56 19.43
C LEU A 276 -1.68 -1.14 20.91
N ILE A 277 -2.61 -1.71 21.68
CA ILE A 277 -2.83 -1.42 23.09
C ILE A 277 -2.20 -2.51 23.95
N ILE A 278 -2.49 -3.78 23.62
CA ILE A 278 -1.91 -4.94 24.28
C ILE A 278 -0.43 -5.03 23.86
N LYS A 279 0.49 -4.91 24.81
CA LYS A 279 1.93 -5.13 24.60
C LYS A 279 2.26 -6.57 24.91
#